data_AF-A0A8C4XKG6-F1
#
_entry.id   AF-A0A8C4XKG6-F1
#
_cell.length_a   1.000
_cell.length_b   1.000
_cell.length_c   1.000
_cell.angle_alpha   90.00
_cell.angle_beta   90.00
_cell.angle_gamma   90.00
#
_symmetry.space_group_name_H-M   'P 1'
#
loop_
_entity.id
_entity.type
_entity.pdbx_description
1 polymer ?
#
loop_
_entity_poly.entity_id
_entity_poly.type
_entity_poly.pdbx_seq_one_letter_code
_entity_poly.pdbx_strand_id
1 'polypeptide(L)'
;MQVSRVHLPLLLSAWLSLRSGRGCHSLWREKRAPGLQPSALGQLPGHSYGCDGCPVGSLSEVIQSCSSLLIVLQLRVRLGLGTMRLCVCLVLLSFIVCANADMPGIRESGRFVWDAVGGAWDMYRAYRDMREANYIGADKYFHARGNYDAAQRGPGGAWAARVISDAREKWQSDVSGRGAEDTRADQEANKWGRSGGDPNRYRPAGLPSKY
;
A
#
# COMPACT_ATOMS: atom_id res chain seq x y z
N MET A 1 19.71 13.39 -19.57
CA MET A 1 18.79 14.54 -19.35
C MET A 1 18.36 14.52 -17.90
N GLN A 2 18.50 15.67 -17.24
CA GLN A 2 18.30 15.90 -15.81
C GLN A 2 16.82 15.79 -15.42
N VAL A 3 16.53 15.14 -14.29
CA VAL A 3 15.26 15.33 -13.57
C VAL A 3 15.56 16.12 -12.31
N SER A 4 14.93 17.29 -12.23
CA SER A 4 15.26 18.41 -11.38
C SER A 4 14.90 18.19 -9.91
N ARG A 5 15.89 18.48 -9.05
CA ARG A 5 15.78 18.61 -7.59
C ARG A 5 14.97 19.87 -7.20
N VAL A 6 13.63 19.83 -7.21
CA VAL A 6 12.83 21.01 -6.77
C VAL A 6 11.67 20.70 -5.82
N HIS A 7 11.46 19.47 -5.35
CA HIS A 7 10.31 19.18 -4.48
C HIS A 7 10.63 18.82 -3.02
N LEU A 8 11.88 19.00 -2.57
CA LEU A 8 12.24 18.73 -1.17
C LEU A 8 11.96 19.86 -0.16
N PRO A 9 11.88 21.17 -0.49
CA PRO A 9 11.70 22.21 0.54
C PRO A 9 10.24 22.47 0.96
N LEU A 10 9.25 21.98 0.21
CA LEU A 10 7.81 22.15 0.54
C LEU A 10 7.27 21.09 1.50
N LEU A 11 7.87 19.89 1.52
CA LEU A 11 7.46 18.83 2.44
C LEU A 11 8.01 19.04 3.86
N LEU A 12 9.15 19.72 4.00
CA LEU A 12 9.77 19.99 5.31
C LEU A 12 9.05 21.12 6.09
N SER A 13 8.47 22.10 5.39
CA SER A 13 7.71 23.21 5.98
C SER A 13 6.32 22.77 6.45
N ALA A 14 5.68 21.83 5.76
CA ALA A 14 4.42 21.21 6.18
C ALA A 14 4.60 20.32 7.43
N TRP A 15 5.73 19.61 7.54
CA TRP A 15 6.00 18.72 8.67
C TRP A 15 6.33 19.48 9.98
N LEU A 16 6.99 20.64 9.90
CA LEU A 16 7.30 21.47 11.07
C LEU A 16 6.08 22.24 11.63
N SER A 17 5.06 22.53 10.81
CA SER A 17 3.82 23.15 11.29
C SER A 17 2.95 22.18 12.09
N LEU A 18 2.96 20.89 11.76
CA LEU A 18 2.14 19.87 12.45
C LEU A 18 2.69 19.43 13.82
N ARG A 19 3.94 19.79 14.16
CA ARG A 19 4.58 19.41 15.43
C ARG A 19 4.53 20.49 16.52
N SER A 20 4.12 21.72 16.21
CA SER A 20 4.25 22.87 17.15
C SER A 20 2.97 23.33 17.86
N GLY A 21 1.82 22.68 17.62
CA GLY A 21 0.64 22.73 18.51
C GLY A 21 0.24 24.12 19.04
N ARG A 22 0.30 25.17 18.21
CA ARG A 22 -0.15 26.52 18.59
C ARG A 22 -1.27 26.97 17.67
N GLY A 23 -2.45 27.06 18.26
CA GLY A 23 -3.69 27.49 17.62
C GLY A 23 -3.60 28.92 17.11
N CYS A 24 -4.27 29.17 15.98
CA CYS A 24 -4.56 30.50 15.48
C CYS A 24 -5.56 31.18 16.41
N HIS A 25 -5.06 31.97 17.35
CA HIS A 25 -5.78 33.08 17.97
C HIS A 25 -4.90 34.32 17.89
N SER A 26 -5.52 35.45 17.59
CA SER A 26 -4.96 36.82 17.61
C SER A 26 -4.05 37.22 16.45
N LEU A 27 -4.65 37.67 15.34
CA LEU A 27 -4.12 38.80 14.58
C LEU A 27 -5.29 39.72 14.22
N TRP A 28 -5.07 41.03 14.35
CA TRP A 28 -6.01 42.17 14.25
C TRP A 28 -6.44 42.79 15.58
N ARG A 29 -5.45 43.32 16.30
CA ARG A 29 -5.58 44.61 16.99
C ARG A 29 -4.46 45.53 16.47
N GLU A 30 -4.81 46.80 16.30
CA GLU A 30 -3.93 47.97 16.25
C GLU A 30 -3.68 48.62 14.88
N LYS A 31 -4.56 49.57 14.54
CA LYS A 31 -4.13 50.90 14.08
C LYS A 31 -4.94 51.95 14.84
N ARG A 32 -4.34 52.53 15.89
CA ARG A 32 -4.75 53.81 16.45
C ARG A 32 -3.79 54.86 15.88
N ALA A 33 -4.32 55.80 15.09
CA ALA A 33 -3.57 56.98 14.66
C ALA A 33 -3.69 58.08 15.75
N PRO A 34 -2.62 58.84 16.04
CA PRO A 34 -2.65 59.97 16.95
C PRO A 34 -2.76 61.31 16.17
N GLY A 35 -3.38 62.30 16.80
CA GLY A 35 -3.11 63.71 16.51
C GLY A 35 -4.17 64.46 15.69
N LEU A 36 -5.04 65.19 16.40
CA LEU A 36 -5.42 66.54 16.01
C LEU A 36 -5.87 67.32 17.26
N GLN A 37 -5.30 68.51 17.39
CA GLN A 37 -5.40 69.44 18.52
C GLN A 37 -6.68 70.30 18.47
N PRO A 38 -7.01 71.01 19.58
CA PRO A 38 -8.34 71.55 19.85
C PRO A 38 -8.45 73.02 19.43
N SER A 39 -9.60 73.44 18.89
CA SER A 39 -10.05 74.84 18.93
C SER A 39 -11.43 74.99 18.30
N ALA A 40 -12.43 75.31 19.13
CA ALA A 40 -13.37 76.41 18.92
C ALA A 40 -14.45 76.32 20.01
N LEU A 41 -14.35 77.21 21.00
CA LEU A 41 -15.46 77.58 21.86
C LEU A 41 -16.59 78.13 20.99
N GLY A 42 -17.77 77.53 21.11
CA GLY A 42 -19.04 78.06 20.65
C GLY A 42 -20.10 77.70 21.68
N GLN A 43 -20.74 78.72 22.23
CA GLN A 43 -21.51 78.72 23.47
C GLN A 43 -23.01 78.50 23.20
N LEU A 44 -23.75 78.07 24.24
CA LEU A 44 -25.22 78.11 24.46
C LEU A 44 -26.02 76.82 24.15
N PRO A 45 -27.23 76.64 24.76
CA PRO A 45 -27.50 76.58 26.20
C PRO A 45 -28.27 75.29 26.58
N GLY A 46 -28.42 75.04 27.88
CA GLY A 46 -28.86 73.78 28.47
C GLY A 46 -30.20 73.22 27.97
N HIS A 47 -30.24 71.89 27.85
CA HIS A 47 -31.46 71.09 27.79
C HIS A 47 -31.39 69.96 28.83
N SER A 48 -32.52 69.82 29.50
CA SER A 48 -32.80 69.00 30.67
C SER A 48 -32.47 67.52 30.50
N TYR A 49 -32.04 66.91 31.60
CA TYR A 49 -31.96 65.47 31.79
C TYR A 49 -33.33 64.82 31.60
N GLY A 50 -33.45 63.99 30.56
CA GLY A 50 -34.55 63.05 30.37
C GLY A 50 -33.96 61.64 30.25
N CYS A 51 -34.12 60.84 31.30
CA CYS A 51 -33.79 59.42 31.31
C CYS A 51 -34.90 58.66 30.57
N ASP A 52 -34.86 58.61 29.25
CA ASP A 52 -35.79 57.80 28.46
C ASP A 52 -35.04 56.70 27.69
N GLY A 53 -35.49 55.46 27.89
CA GLY A 53 -35.31 54.38 26.93
C GLY A 53 -34.33 53.28 27.30
N CYS A 54 -34.64 52.49 28.33
CA CYS A 54 -34.28 51.06 28.26
C CYS A 54 -35.37 50.36 27.44
N PRO A 55 -35.08 49.79 26.24
CA PRO A 55 -36.06 49.01 25.52
C PRO A 55 -36.25 47.68 26.26
N VAL A 56 -37.29 47.59 27.07
CA VAL A 56 -37.82 46.30 27.52
C VAL A 56 -38.52 45.68 26.31
N GLY A 57 -37.78 44.85 25.57
CA GLY A 57 -38.35 44.00 24.52
C GLY A 57 -39.51 43.18 25.09
N SER A 58 -40.57 43.01 24.31
CA SER A 58 -41.76 42.31 24.78
C SER A 58 -41.43 40.83 25.07
N LEU A 59 -42.02 40.27 26.13
CA LEU A 59 -41.83 38.87 26.52
C LEU A 59 -42.09 37.89 25.35
N SER A 60 -43.01 38.25 24.44
CA SER A 60 -43.29 37.54 23.19
C SER A 60 -42.13 37.53 22.20
N GLU A 61 -41.38 38.62 22.03
CA GLU A 61 -40.24 38.69 21.12
C GLU A 61 -39.05 37.86 21.64
N VAL A 62 -38.84 37.88 22.96
CA VAL A 62 -37.83 37.03 23.61
C VAL A 62 -38.17 35.55 23.43
N ILE A 63 -39.43 35.16 23.63
CA ILE A 63 -39.89 33.77 23.44
C ILE A 63 -39.79 33.33 21.97
N GLN A 64 -40.15 34.19 21.02
CA GLN A 64 -40.05 33.91 19.58
C GLN A 64 -38.59 33.71 19.14
N SER A 65 -37.69 34.54 19.66
CA SER A 65 -36.25 34.45 19.41
C SER A 65 -35.64 33.17 19.99
N CYS A 66 -35.97 32.85 21.25
CA CYS A 66 -35.54 31.60 21.90
C CYS A 66 -36.04 30.36 21.15
N SER A 67 -37.29 30.36 20.69
CA SER A 67 -37.89 29.26 19.94
C SER A 67 -37.20 29.06 18.58
N SER A 68 -36.85 30.15 17.90
CA SER A 68 -36.12 30.12 16.63
C SER A 68 -34.70 29.58 16.79
N LEU A 69 -34.00 29.98 17.86
CA LEU A 69 -32.67 29.45 18.19
C LEU A 69 -32.70 27.95 18.51
N LEU A 70 -33.71 27.50 19.26
CA LEU A 70 -33.93 26.08 19.55
C LEU A 70 -34.17 25.28 18.28
N ILE A 71 -34.98 25.77 17.33
CA ILE A 71 -35.20 25.09 16.05
C ILE A 71 -33.91 24.99 15.23
N VAL A 72 -33.12 26.07 15.15
CA VAL A 72 -31.83 26.05 14.44
C VAL A 72 -30.83 25.11 15.10
N LEU A 73 -30.79 25.05 16.44
CA LEU A 73 -29.94 24.12 17.18
C LEU A 73 -30.38 22.68 16.97
N GLN A 74 -31.68 22.39 17.04
CA GLN A 74 -32.25 21.07 16.77
C GLN A 74 -32.01 20.63 15.32
N LEU A 75 -32.13 21.54 14.36
CA LEU A 75 -31.83 21.28 12.95
C LEU A 75 -30.34 21.01 12.73
N ARG A 76 -29.44 21.78 13.36
CA ARG A 76 -27.98 21.56 13.29
C ARG A 76 -27.55 20.24 13.94
N VAL A 77 -28.15 19.86 15.07
CA VAL A 77 -27.92 18.57 15.73
C VAL A 77 -28.43 17.41 14.88
N ARG A 78 -29.62 17.54 14.27
CA ARG A 78 -30.17 16.54 13.33
C ARG A 78 -29.36 16.43 12.05
N LEU A 79 -28.89 17.54 11.47
CA LEU A 79 -28.00 17.55 10.31
C LEU A 79 -26.65 16.89 10.67
N GLY A 80 -26.06 17.25 11.81
CA GLY A 80 -24.80 16.68 12.31
C GLY A 80 -24.88 15.17 12.57
N LEU A 81 -25.95 14.71 13.21
CA LEU A 81 -26.18 13.28 13.46
C LEU A 81 -26.46 12.50 12.16
N GLY A 82 -27.16 13.11 11.20
CA GLY A 82 -27.37 12.56 9.86
C GLY A 82 -26.08 12.45 9.07
N THR A 83 -25.23 13.48 9.11
CA THR A 83 -23.91 13.47 8.47
C THR A 83 -22.96 12.46 9.11
N MET A 84 -22.99 12.29 10.44
CA MET A 84 -22.19 11.27 11.13
C MET A 84 -22.58 9.85 10.70
N ARG A 85 -23.88 9.57 10.57
CA ARG A 85 -24.38 8.28 10.07
C ARG A 85 -24.01 8.04 8.61
N LEU A 86 -24.13 9.07 7.77
CA LEU A 86 -23.72 8.98 6.37
C LEU A 86 -22.21 8.74 6.24
N CYS A 87 -21.38 9.45 6.99
CA CYS A 87 -19.93 9.24 7.01
C CYS A 87 -19.57 7.83 7.48
N VAL A 88 -20.23 7.31 8.53
CA VAL A 88 -20.03 5.93 8.98
C VAL A 88 -20.44 4.93 7.90
N CYS A 89 -21.59 5.12 7.24
CA CYS A 89 -22.02 4.28 6.13
C CYS A 89 -21.04 4.32 4.96
N LEU A 90 -20.53 5.49 4.57
CA LEU A 90 -19.54 5.62 3.48
C LEU A 90 -18.22 4.94 3.83
N VAL A 91 -17.74 5.10 5.07
CA VAL A 91 -16.53 4.41 5.55
C VAL A 91 -16.73 2.89 5.54
N LEU A 92 -17.84 2.39 6.07
CA LEU A 92 -18.15 0.96 6.07
C LEU A 92 -18.30 0.40 4.65
N LEU A 93 -18.98 1.10 3.75
CA LEU A 93 -19.10 0.72 2.34
C LEU A 93 -17.74 0.72 1.64
N SER A 94 -16.85 1.65 1.96
CA SER A 94 -15.48 1.66 1.42
C SER A 94 -14.67 0.44 1.89
N PHE A 95 -14.79 0.04 3.16
CA PHE A 95 -14.15 -1.17 3.67
C PHE A 95 -14.72 -2.43 3.01
N ILE A 96 -16.03 -2.50 2.81
CA ILE A 96 -16.69 -3.60 2.13
C ILE A 96 -16.23 -3.67 0.66
N VAL A 97 -16.20 -2.55 -0.07
CA VAL A 97 -15.70 -2.52 -1.45
C VAL A 97 -14.22 -2.92 -1.52
N CYS A 98 -13.36 -2.46 -0.61
CA CYS A 98 -11.96 -2.87 -0.56
C CYS A 98 -11.77 -4.37 -0.23
N ALA A 99 -12.59 -4.93 0.67
CA ALA A 99 -12.53 -6.34 1.03
C ALA A 99 -13.11 -7.27 -0.05
N ASN A 100 -14.04 -6.78 -0.86
CA ASN A 100 -14.66 -7.51 -1.98
C ASN A 100 -14.03 -7.17 -3.34
N ALA A 101 -13.07 -6.25 -3.40
CA ALA A 101 -12.31 -5.98 -4.59
C ALA A 101 -11.41 -7.18 -4.87
N ASP A 102 -11.86 -8.05 -5.77
CA ASP A 102 -10.96 -8.95 -6.46
C ASP A 102 -9.92 -8.09 -7.18
N MET A 103 -8.70 -8.05 -6.61
CA MET A 103 -7.53 -7.40 -7.21
C MET A 103 -6.73 -8.49 -7.95
N PRO A 104 -7.11 -8.86 -9.18
CA PRO A 104 -6.49 -9.98 -9.91
C PRO A 104 -4.98 -9.82 -10.01
N GLY A 105 -4.47 -8.61 -10.26
CA GLY A 105 -3.02 -8.38 -10.36
C GLY A 105 -2.23 -8.70 -9.08
N ILE A 106 -2.78 -8.42 -7.89
CA ILE A 106 -2.11 -8.75 -6.62
C ILE A 106 -2.18 -10.26 -6.36
N ARG A 107 -3.32 -10.88 -6.66
CA ARG A 107 -3.52 -12.33 -6.47
C ARG A 107 -2.65 -13.14 -7.44
N GLU A 108 -2.54 -12.73 -8.69
CA GLU A 108 -1.68 -13.35 -9.71
C GLU A 108 -0.19 -13.19 -9.36
N SER A 109 0.22 -11.99 -8.94
CA SER A 109 1.59 -11.74 -8.49
C SER A 109 1.93 -12.58 -7.25
N GLY A 110 1.01 -12.67 -6.29
CA GLY A 110 1.17 -13.51 -5.09
C GLY A 110 1.28 -15.00 -5.43
N ARG A 111 0.43 -15.50 -6.34
CA ARG A 111 0.51 -16.89 -6.84
C ARG A 111 1.83 -17.16 -7.52
N PHE A 112 2.28 -16.28 -8.42
CA PHE A 112 3.58 -16.44 -9.10
C PHE A 112 4.73 -16.56 -8.10
N VAL A 113 4.78 -15.70 -7.08
CA VAL A 113 5.82 -15.76 -6.03
C VAL A 113 5.72 -17.07 -5.25
N TRP A 114 4.51 -17.51 -4.90
CA TRP A 114 4.30 -18.77 -4.19
C TRP A 114 4.73 -19.99 -5.01
N ASP A 115 4.38 -20.02 -6.30
CA ASP A 115 4.81 -21.06 -7.23
C ASP A 115 6.33 -21.07 -7.36
N ALA A 116 6.97 -19.90 -7.43
CA ALA A 116 8.42 -19.78 -7.53
C ALA A 116 9.17 -20.28 -6.28
N VAL A 117 8.68 -19.94 -5.09
CA VAL A 117 9.22 -20.47 -3.82
C VAL A 117 9.07 -21.99 -3.77
N GLY A 118 7.88 -22.48 -4.13
CA GLY A 118 7.61 -23.90 -4.20
C GLY A 118 8.51 -24.63 -5.22
N GLY A 119 8.66 -24.07 -6.41
CA GLY A 119 9.49 -24.66 -7.47
C GLY A 119 10.97 -24.67 -7.09
N ALA A 120 11.46 -23.63 -6.41
CA ALA A 120 12.82 -23.62 -5.86
C ALA A 120 13.02 -24.74 -4.82
N TRP A 121 12.02 -25.00 -3.98
CA TRP A 121 12.05 -26.10 -3.02
C TRP A 121 12.08 -27.47 -3.71
N ASP A 122 11.31 -27.66 -4.78
CA ASP A 122 11.31 -28.91 -5.55
C ASP A 122 12.65 -29.17 -6.25
N MET A 123 13.27 -28.12 -6.81
CA MET A 123 14.62 -28.19 -7.37
C MET A 123 15.66 -28.58 -6.31
N TYR A 124 15.56 -28.01 -5.10
CA TYR A 124 16.43 -28.36 -3.98
C TYR A 124 16.21 -29.81 -3.53
N ARG A 125 14.96 -30.27 -3.43
CA ARG A 125 14.62 -31.67 -3.11
C ARG A 125 15.20 -32.63 -4.14
N ALA A 126 15.09 -32.33 -5.44
CA ALA A 126 15.69 -33.15 -6.48
C ALA A 126 17.23 -33.22 -6.38
N TYR A 127 17.88 -32.10 -6.07
CA TYR A 127 19.31 -32.10 -5.79
C TYR A 127 19.68 -32.95 -4.56
N ARG A 128 18.91 -32.85 -3.47
CA ARG A 128 19.11 -33.67 -2.27
C ARG A 128 18.94 -35.16 -2.55
N ASP A 129 17.88 -35.55 -3.24
CA ASP A 129 17.62 -36.95 -3.57
C ASP A 129 18.69 -37.50 -4.52
N MET A 130 19.18 -36.71 -5.47
CA MET A 130 20.32 -37.07 -6.31
C MET A 130 21.57 -37.35 -5.47
N ARG A 131 21.85 -36.48 -4.50
CA ARG A 131 22.97 -36.62 -3.55
C ARG A 131 22.81 -37.81 -2.62
N GLU A 132 21.60 -38.09 -2.16
CA GLU A 132 21.27 -39.21 -1.28
C GLU A 132 21.32 -40.55 -2.02
N ALA A 133 20.77 -40.59 -3.25
CA ALA A 133 20.76 -41.77 -4.09
C ALA A 133 22.18 -42.21 -4.47
N ASN A 134 23.07 -41.23 -4.71
CA ASN A 134 24.46 -41.46 -5.11
C ASN A 134 24.57 -42.52 -6.22
N TYR A 135 23.66 -42.45 -7.20
CA TYR A 135 23.42 -43.51 -8.18
C TYR A 135 24.00 -43.12 -9.54
N ILE A 136 24.82 -44.01 -10.12
CA ILE A 136 25.49 -43.77 -11.40
C ILE A 136 24.44 -43.68 -12.52
N GLY A 137 24.53 -42.63 -13.34
CA GLY A 137 23.62 -42.42 -14.48
C GLY A 137 22.24 -41.83 -14.13
N ALA A 138 21.96 -41.53 -12.86
CA ALA A 138 20.66 -40.97 -12.44
C ALA A 138 20.56 -39.43 -12.52
N ASP A 139 21.65 -38.72 -12.80
CA ASP A 139 21.70 -37.25 -12.78
C ASP A 139 20.61 -36.62 -13.68
N LYS A 140 20.45 -37.12 -14.92
CA LYS A 140 19.42 -36.65 -15.86
C LYS A 140 17.99 -36.90 -15.39
N TYR A 141 17.77 -38.00 -14.66
CA TYR A 141 16.48 -38.26 -14.01
C TYR A 141 16.15 -37.18 -12.98
N PHE A 142 17.08 -36.86 -12.09
CA PHE A 142 16.85 -35.84 -11.06
C PHE A 142 16.72 -34.43 -11.65
N HIS A 143 17.44 -34.14 -12.74
CA HIS A 143 17.27 -32.92 -13.52
C HIS A 143 15.86 -32.77 -14.09
N ALA A 144 15.38 -33.81 -14.78
CA ALA A 144 14.04 -33.84 -15.34
C ALA A 144 12.97 -33.79 -14.24
N ARG A 145 13.11 -34.58 -13.17
CA ARG A 145 12.13 -34.65 -12.06
C ARG A 145 12.01 -33.32 -11.32
N GLY A 146 13.14 -32.68 -10.97
CA GLY A 146 13.11 -31.38 -10.30
C GLY A 146 12.43 -30.30 -11.15
N ASN A 147 12.72 -30.28 -12.45
CA ASN A 147 12.09 -29.33 -13.37
C ASN A 147 10.60 -29.64 -13.62
N TYR A 148 10.23 -30.92 -13.67
CA TYR A 148 8.84 -31.36 -13.78
C TYR A 148 8.05 -30.93 -12.56
N ASP A 149 8.49 -31.32 -11.35
CA ASP A 149 7.82 -30.97 -10.09
C ASP A 149 7.63 -29.46 -9.95
N ALA A 150 8.68 -28.69 -10.23
CA ALA A 150 8.63 -27.24 -10.15
C ALA A 150 7.67 -26.63 -11.19
N ALA A 151 7.67 -27.12 -12.44
CA ALA A 151 6.77 -26.63 -13.47
C ALA A 151 5.29 -26.95 -13.19
N GLN A 152 5.01 -28.07 -12.54
CA GLN A 152 3.64 -28.45 -12.13
C GLN A 152 3.04 -27.47 -11.11
N ARG A 153 3.85 -26.65 -10.43
CA ARG A 153 3.32 -25.60 -9.54
C ARG A 153 2.68 -24.45 -10.28
N GLY A 154 3.11 -24.16 -11.50
CA GLY A 154 2.63 -23.03 -12.29
C GLY A 154 3.76 -22.17 -12.87
N PRO A 155 3.43 -21.00 -13.45
CA PRO A 155 4.38 -20.16 -14.16
C PRO A 155 5.58 -19.73 -13.31
N GLY A 156 5.38 -19.44 -12.03
CA GLY A 156 6.46 -19.06 -11.12
C GLY A 156 7.42 -20.22 -10.83
N GLY A 157 6.89 -21.44 -10.69
CA GLY A 157 7.70 -22.64 -10.47
C GLY A 157 8.51 -23.02 -11.72
N ALA A 158 7.91 -22.93 -12.91
CA ALA A 158 8.63 -23.10 -14.17
C ALA A 158 9.73 -22.05 -14.37
N TRP A 159 9.49 -20.79 -13.97
CA TRP A 159 10.50 -19.74 -13.98
C TRP A 159 11.65 -20.05 -13.02
N ALA A 160 11.35 -20.45 -11.78
CA ALA A 160 12.36 -20.80 -10.78
C ALA A 160 13.23 -21.98 -11.26
N ALA A 161 12.60 -23.02 -11.83
CA ALA A 161 13.29 -24.18 -12.40
C ALA A 161 14.28 -23.79 -13.50
N ARG A 162 13.89 -22.87 -14.40
CA ARG A 162 14.76 -22.33 -15.44
C ARG A 162 15.95 -21.58 -14.84
N VAL A 163 15.70 -20.61 -13.96
CA VAL A 163 16.76 -19.77 -13.37
C VAL A 163 17.78 -20.62 -12.61
N ILE A 164 17.31 -21.59 -11.82
CA ILE A 164 18.19 -22.47 -11.04
C ILE A 164 18.99 -23.41 -11.96
N SER A 165 18.37 -23.94 -13.02
CA SER A 165 19.06 -24.79 -14.00
C SER A 165 20.18 -24.03 -14.71
N ASP A 166 19.89 -22.82 -15.20
CA ASP A 166 20.85 -21.98 -15.92
C ASP A 166 21.99 -21.53 -14.99
N ALA A 167 21.69 -21.22 -13.72
CA ALA A 167 22.70 -20.89 -12.73
C ALA A 167 23.63 -22.07 -12.41
N ARG A 168 23.08 -23.29 -12.27
CA ARG A 168 23.87 -24.50 -12.04
C ARG A 168 24.76 -24.83 -13.23
N GLU A 169 24.25 -24.69 -14.46
CA GLU A 169 25.02 -24.86 -15.68
C GLU A 169 26.21 -23.91 -15.71
N LYS A 170 25.96 -22.61 -15.53
CA LYS A 170 27.01 -21.59 -15.55
C LYS A 170 28.12 -21.90 -14.54
N TRP A 171 27.74 -22.26 -13.31
CA TRP A 171 28.71 -22.68 -12.30
C TRP A 171 29.55 -23.88 -12.73
N GLN A 172 28.93 -24.86 -13.41
CA GLN A 172 29.63 -26.05 -13.85
C GLN A 172 30.59 -25.81 -15.01
N SER A 173 30.19 -24.99 -15.98
CA SER A 173 31.05 -24.61 -17.10
C SER A 173 32.22 -23.73 -16.63
N ASP A 174 31.96 -22.74 -15.77
CA ASP A 174 32.97 -21.74 -15.38
C ASP A 174 33.93 -22.28 -14.29
N VAL A 175 33.44 -23.11 -13.37
CA VAL A 175 34.18 -23.48 -12.15
C VAL A 175 34.56 -24.95 -12.13
N SER A 176 33.68 -25.85 -12.58
CA SER A 176 33.95 -27.29 -12.48
C SER A 176 34.66 -27.88 -13.70
N GLY A 177 34.80 -27.13 -14.80
CA GLY A 177 35.50 -27.57 -16.01
C GLY A 177 34.79 -28.69 -16.77
N ARG A 178 33.45 -28.78 -16.69
CA ARG A 178 32.66 -29.81 -17.39
C ARG A 178 32.61 -29.58 -18.91
N GLY A 179 32.54 -30.68 -19.65
CA GLY A 179 32.45 -30.66 -21.12
C GLY A 179 31.11 -30.11 -21.64
N ALA A 180 31.14 -29.57 -22.86
CA ALA A 180 29.96 -29.00 -23.52
C ALA A 180 28.88 -30.05 -23.84
N GLU A 181 29.25 -31.30 -24.06
CA GLU A 181 28.31 -32.40 -24.38
C GLU A 181 27.45 -32.77 -23.17
N ASP A 182 28.07 -32.91 -21.99
CA ASP A 182 27.35 -33.16 -20.73
C ASP A 182 26.38 -32.02 -20.41
N THR A 183 26.85 -30.78 -20.62
CA THR A 183 26.05 -29.56 -20.44
C THR A 183 24.79 -29.57 -21.32
N ARG A 184 24.93 -29.94 -22.60
CA ARG A 184 23.80 -30.03 -23.54
C ARG A 184 22.79 -31.09 -23.13
N ALA A 185 23.27 -32.24 -22.66
CA ALA A 185 22.40 -33.34 -22.26
C ALA A 185 21.64 -33.02 -20.97
N ASP A 186 22.25 -32.30 -20.03
CA ASP A 186 21.57 -31.83 -18.81
C ASP A 186 20.51 -30.77 -19.13
N GLN A 187 20.81 -29.85 -20.06
CA GLN A 187 19.83 -28.88 -20.55
C GLN A 187 18.63 -29.53 -21.26
N GLU A 188 18.86 -30.62 -21.99
CA GLU A 188 17.76 -31.38 -22.60
C GLU A 188 16.85 -32.02 -21.55
N ALA A 189 17.42 -32.67 -20.53
CA ALA A 189 16.65 -33.24 -19.43
C ALA A 189 15.88 -32.17 -18.63
N ASN A 190 16.51 -31.02 -18.35
CA ASN A 190 15.85 -29.89 -17.68
C ASN A 190 14.63 -29.39 -18.49
N LYS A 191 14.79 -29.25 -19.82
CA LYS A 191 13.71 -28.80 -20.71
C LYS A 191 12.60 -29.82 -20.82
N TRP A 192 12.94 -31.11 -20.95
CA TRP A 192 11.97 -32.20 -21.01
C TRP A 192 11.04 -32.18 -19.79
N GLY A 193 11.62 -32.19 -18.58
CA GLY A 193 10.85 -32.14 -17.34
C GLY A 193 10.01 -30.86 -17.24
N ARG A 194 10.61 -29.70 -17.50
CA ARG A 194 9.91 -28.40 -17.42
C ARG A 194 8.76 -28.26 -18.42
N SER A 195 8.82 -29.00 -19.54
CA SER A 195 7.74 -29.06 -20.54
C SER A 195 6.61 -30.03 -20.18
N GLY A 196 6.71 -30.73 -19.04
CA GLY A 196 5.73 -31.72 -18.60
C GLY A 196 6.01 -33.14 -19.12
N GLY A 197 7.17 -33.38 -19.73
CA GLY A 197 7.58 -34.73 -20.13
C GLY A 197 7.86 -35.62 -18.92
N ASP A 198 7.55 -36.91 -19.04
CA ASP A 198 7.76 -37.89 -17.96
C ASP A 198 9.25 -38.02 -17.60
N PRO A 199 9.67 -37.68 -16.37
CA PRO A 199 11.05 -37.82 -15.93
C PRO A 199 11.59 -39.25 -16.03
N ASN A 200 10.72 -40.27 -15.98
CA ASN A 200 11.13 -41.67 -16.05
C ASN A 200 11.79 -42.06 -17.38
N ARG A 201 11.68 -41.21 -18.42
CA ARG A 201 12.48 -41.31 -19.64
C ARG A 201 13.99 -41.43 -19.36
N TYR A 202 14.49 -40.82 -18.28
CA TYR A 202 15.90 -40.86 -17.89
C TYR A 202 16.16 -41.74 -16.67
N ARG A 203 15.17 -42.48 -16.16
CA ARG A 203 15.33 -43.28 -14.95
C ARG A 203 16.22 -44.49 -15.25
N PRO A 204 17.37 -44.65 -14.57
CA PRO A 204 18.20 -45.83 -14.76
C PRO A 204 17.56 -47.05 -14.10
N ALA A 205 17.78 -48.22 -14.69
CA ALA A 205 17.34 -49.48 -14.13
C ALA A 205 17.95 -49.67 -12.73
N GLY A 206 17.11 -50.02 -11.75
CA GLY A 206 17.54 -50.24 -10.37
C GLY A 206 17.57 -48.99 -9.47
N LEU A 207 17.22 -47.79 -9.98
CA LEU A 207 17.04 -46.63 -9.09
C LEU A 207 15.88 -46.89 -8.11
N PRO A 208 16.11 -46.82 -6.77
CA PRO A 208 15.09 -47.11 -5.78
C PRO A 208 13.79 -46.32 -6.01
N SER A 209 12.65 -46.99 -5.91
CA SER A 209 11.32 -46.42 -6.24
C SER A 209 10.90 -45.24 -5.36
N LYS A 210 11.57 -45.00 -4.22
CA LYS A 210 11.32 -43.82 -3.39
C LYS A 210 11.69 -42.50 -4.07
N TYR A 211 12.56 -42.57 -5.09
CA TYR A 211 13.02 -41.44 -5.89
C TYR A 211 12.21 -41.32 -7.17
#